data_AF-A0A5C7KB30-F1
#
_entry.id   AF-A0A5C7KB30-F1
#
_cell.length_a   1.000
_cell.length_b   1.000
_cell.length_c   1.000
_cell.angle_alpha   90.00
_cell.angle_beta   90.00
_cell.angle_gamma   90.00
#
_symmetry.space_group_name_H-M   'P 1'
#
loop_
_entity.id
_entity.type
_entity.pdbx_description
1 polymer ?
#
loop_
_entity_poly.entity_id
_entity_poly.type
_entity_poly.pdbx_seq_one_letter_code
_entity_poly.pdbx_strand_id
1 'polypeptide(L)'
;MEKGIIRSVALLCSLGGLGLAWAVGVFAAIPLRDGRLFSMSNTEMQVIGISFVTCLLVAWGSVHLLSIADKIENPRAYRIMRAGYGLVLAVACAVGAMWSMARVVSL
;
A
#
# COMPACT_ATOMS: atom_id res chain seq x y z
N MET A 1 4.74 27.75 6.81
CA MET A 1 4.01 27.33 5.58
C MET A 1 4.62 26.10 4.93
N GLU A 2 5.94 26.02 4.76
CA GLU A 2 6.64 24.92 4.06
C GLU A 2 6.36 23.51 4.61
N LYS A 3 6.39 23.32 5.94
CA LYS A 3 6.09 22.02 6.57
C LYS A 3 4.65 21.55 6.36
N GLY A 4 3.70 22.48 6.29
CA GLY A 4 2.30 22.17 6.02
C GLY A 4 2.12 21.56 4.63
N ILE A 5 2.82 22.11 3.63
CA ILE A 5 2.79 21.60 2.26
C ILE A 5 3.41 20.18 2.21
N ILE A 6 4.56 19.97 2.85
CA ILE A 6 5.23 18.66 2.87
C ILE A 6 4.33 17.59 3.51
N ARG A 7 3.65 17.92 4.63
CA ARG A 7 2.69 17.01 5.26
C ARG A 7 1.51 16.70 4.35
N SER A 8 0.95 17.70 3.66
CA SER A 8 -0.16 17.49 2.71
C SER A 8 0.25 16.58 1.55
N VAL A 9 1.43 16.80 0.96
CA VAL A 9 1.94 15.94 -0.12
C VAL A 9 2.20 14.53 0.41
N ALA A 10 2.79 14.39 1.60
CA ALA A 10 2.98 13.09 2.23
C ALA A 10 1.65 12.34 2.43
N LEU A 11 0.60 13.03 2.89
CA LEU A 11 -0.73 12.45 3.05
C LEU A 11 -1.34 12.00 1.71
N LEU A 12 -1.24 12.82 0.66
CA LEU A 12 -1.71 12.44 -0.68
C LEU A 12 -0.97 11.21 -1.21
N CYS A 13 0.36 11.16 -1.05
CA CYS A 13 1.14 9.99 -1.39
C CYS A 13 0.72 8.76 -0.57
N SER A 14 0.47 8.91 0.74
CA SER A 14 -0.01 7.82 1.58
C SER A 14 -1.35 7.28 1.10
N LEU A 15 -2.30 8.15 0.73
CA LEU A 15 -3.59 7.73 0.16
C LEU A 15 -3.42 6.95 -1.15
N GLY A 16 -2.52 7.40 -2.03
CA GLY A 16 -2.17 6.65 -3.24
C GLY A 16 -1.58 5.26 -2.92
N GLY A 17 -0.72 5.18 -1.92
CA GLY A 17 -0.18 3.92 -1.41
C GLY A 17 -1.26 2.97 -0.88
N LEU A 18 -2.30 3.48 -0.21
CA LEU A 18 -3.44 2.67 0.23
C LEU A 18 -4.20 2.06 -0.94
N GLY A 19 -4.41 2.82 -2.02
CA GLY A 19 -5.04 2.30 -3.23
C GLY A 19 -4.23 1.17 -3.88
N LEU A 20 -2.91 1.33 -3.93
CA LEU A 20 -2.00 0.29 -4.46
C LEU A 20 -1.97 -0.95 -3.56
N ALA A 21 -1.94 -0.79 -2.23
CA ALA A 21 -2.03 -1.89 -1.28
C ALA A 21 -3.34 -2.67 -1.44
N TRP A 22 -4.46 -1.97 -1.56
CA TRP A 22 -5.75 -2.58 -1.86
C TRP A 22 -5.71 -3.36 -3.19
N ALA A 23 -5.14 -2.78 -4.25
CA ALA A 23 -5.01 -3.45 -5.55
C ALA A 23 -4.17 -4.73 -5.47
N VAL A 24 -3.04 -4.71 -4.75
CA VAL A 24 -2.23 -5.91 -4.48
C VAL A 24 -3.09 -7.01 -3.86
N GLY A 25 -3.88 -6.66 -2.84
CA GLY A 25 -4.82 -7.57 -2.21
C GLY A 25 -5.84 -8.16 -3.19
N VAL A 26 -6.45 -7.30 -4.02
CA VAL A 26 -7.47 -7.70 -5.01
C VAL A 26 -6.91 -8.72 -6.00
N PHE A 27 -5.73 -8.45 -6.57
CA PHE A 27 -5.16 -9.28 -7.62
C PHE A 27 -4.47 -10.54 -7.08
N ALA A 28 -3.86 -10.48 -5.89
CA ALA A 28 -3.16 -11.63 -5.33
C ALA A 28 -4.08 -12.65 -4.65
N ALA A 29 -5.30 -12.26 -4.24
CA ALA A 29 -6.16 -13.12 -3.43
C ALA A 29 -6.60 -14.43 -4.10
N ILE A 30 -7.06 -14.37 -5.36
CA ILE A 30 -7.55 -15.56 -6.06
C ILE A 30 -6.40 -16.50 -6.42
N PRO A 31 -5.27 -16.03 -6.99
CA PRO A 31 -4.14 -16.90 -7.26
C PRO A 31 -3.56 -17.54 -5.99
N LEU A 32 -3.58 -16.83 -4.86
CA LEU A 32 -3.16 -17.34 -3.56
C LEU A 32 -4.11 -18.41 -3.02
N ARG A 33 -5.43 -18.17 -3.09
CA ARG A 33 -6.47 -19.14 -2.69
C ARG A 33 -6.35 -20.45 -3.47
N ASP A 34 -6.13 -20.35 -4.77
CA ASP A 34 -6.15 -21.50 -5.68
C ASP A 34 -4.76 -22.16 -5.82
N GLY A 35 -3.75 -21.71 -5.05
CA GLY A 35 -2.40 -22.26 -5.09
C GLY A 35 -1.66 -22.06 -6.42
N ARG A 36 -2.15 -21.16 -7.29
CA ARG A 36 -1.69 -20.98 -8.67
C ARG A 36 -0.75 -19.79 -8.87
N LEU A 37 -0.26 -19.17 -7.80
CA LEU A 37 0.63 -18.00 -7.85
C LEU A 37 1.85 -18.22 -8.75
N PHE A 38 2.47 -19.41 -8.73
CA PHE A 38 3.65 -19.71 -9.55
C PHE A 38 3.32 -20.27 -10.94
N SER A 39 2.04 -20.48 -11.25
CA SER A 39 1.56 -20.92 -12.56
C SER A 39 0.79 -19.82 -13.28
N MET A 40 0.87 -18.58 -12.80
CA MET A 40 0.28 -17.41 -13.45
C MET A 40 0.99 -17.07 -14.76
N SER A 41 0.26 -16.45 -15.68
CA SER A 41 0.85 -15.81 -16.86
C SER A 41 1.79 -14.67 -16.47
N ASN A 42 2.72 -14.32 -17.37
CA ASN A 42 3.62 -13.18 -17.17
C ASN A 42 2.84 -11.87 -16.93
N THR A 43 1.69 -11.69 -17.58
CA THR A 43 0.86 -10.48 -17.43
C THR A 43 0.24 -10.40 -16.04
N GLU A 44 -0.34 -11.49 -15.53
CA GLU A 44 -0.91 -11.52 -14.17
C GLU A 44 0.17 -11.25 -13.10
N MET A 45 1.34 -11.85 -13.27
CA MET A 45 2.48 -11.64 -12.39
C MET A 45 2.98 -10.19 -12.45
N GLN A 46 3.00 -9.56 -13.63
CA GLN A 46 3.34 -8.15 -13.79
C GLN A 46 2.32 -7.22 -13.11
N VAL A 47 1.02 -7.49 -13.22
CA VAL A 47 -0.02 -6.66 -12.58
C VAL A 47 0.15 -6.67 -11.06
N ILE A 48 0.35 -7.84 -10.45
CA ILE A 48 0.58 -7.96 -9.01
C ILE A 48 1.94 -7.33 -8.64
N GLY A 49 3.00 -7.68 -9.38
CA GLY A 49 4.36 -7.23 -9.11
C GLY A 49 4.54 -5.72 -9.22
N ILE A 50 4.04 -5.10 -10.28
CA ILE A 50 4.11 -3.64 -10.47
C ILE A 50 3.30 -2.96 -9.38
N SER A 51 2.07 -3.40 -9.10
CA SER A 51 1.26 -2.82 -8.03
C SER A 51 1.98 -2.89 -6.68
N PHE A 52 2.63 -4.02 -6.38
CA PHE A 52 3.39 -4.22 -5.14
C PHE A 52 4.62 -3.33 -5.06
N VAL A 53 5.45 -3.31 -6.10
CA VAL A 53 6.67 -2.49 -6.14
C VAL A 53 6.32 -1.00 -6.08
N THR A 54 5.32 -0.54 -6.84
CA THR A 54 4.87 0.85 -6.79
C THR A 54 4.28 1.19 -5.43
N CYS A 55 3.53 0.27 -4.79
CA CYS A 55 3.05 0.45 -3.42
C CYS A 55 4.19 0.73 -2.45
N LEU A 56 5.25 -0.09 -2.50
CA LEU A 56 6.44 0.08 -1.64
C LEU A 56 7.16 1.40 -1.90
N LEU A 57 7.34 1.78 -3.17
CA LEU A 57 8.00 3.05 -3.53
C LEU A 57 7.21 4.26 -3.05
N VAL A 58 5.89 4.26 -3.25
CA VAL A 58 5.02 5.35 -2.78
C VAL A 58 4.95 5.38 -1.26
N ALA A 59 4.87 4.22 -0.60
CA ALA A 59 4.89 4.13 0.86
C ALA A 59 6.20 4.68 1.43
N TRP A 60 7.33 4.28 0.86
CA TRP A 60 8.65 4.81 1.22
C TRP A 60 8.72 6.33 1.02
N GLY A 61 8.31 6.83 -0.14
CA GLY A 61 8.30 8.26 -0.45
C GLY A 61 7.46 9.07 0.53
N SER A 62 6.26 8.59 0.87
CA SER A 62 5.38 9.26 1.84
C SER A 62 6.00 9.32 3.25
N VAL A 63 6.61 8.23 3.73
CA VAL A 63 7.28 8.18 5.03
C VAL A 63 8.54 9.06 5.03
N HIS A 64 9.25 9.12 3.90
CA HIS A 64 10.41 10.00 3.74
C HIS A 64 10.02 11.48 3.84
N LEU A 65 8.97 11.91 3.13
CA LEU A 65 8.45 13.27 3.22
C LEU A 65 7.99 13.60 4.65
N LEU A 66 7.26 12.70 5.30
CA LEU A 66 6.85 12.86 6.69
C LEU A 66 8.06 13.01 7.64
N SER A 67 9.15 12.30 7.35
CA SER A 67 10.37 12.39 8.16
C SER A 67 11.05 13.76 8.06
N ILE A 68 10.99 14.42 6.90
CA ILE A 68 11.53 15.77 6.70
C ILE A 68 10.72 16.78 7.51
N ALA A 69 9.39 16.62 7.57
CA ALA A 69 8.52 17.53 8.30
C ALA A 69 8.62 17.37 9.83
N ASP A 70 8.59 16.12 10.32
CA ASP A 70 8.19 15.86 11.72
C ASP A 70 9.21 15.10 12.57
N LYS A 71 10.26 14.51 11.98
CA LYS A 71 11.19 13.64 12.72
C LYS A 71 11.96 14.38 13.82
N ILE A 72 12.32 15.65 13.60
CA ILE A 72 13.12 16.45 14.53
C ILE A 72 12.23 17.11 15.58
N GLU A 73 11.14 17.75 15.17
CA GLU A 73 10.26 18.49 16.08
C GLU A 73 9.37 17.58 16.92
N ASN A 74 8.89 16.47 16.36
CA ASN A 74 7.93 15.62 17.04
C ASN A 74 8.17 14.12 16.74
N PRO A 75 9.29 13.54 17.23
CA PRO A 75 9.72 12.18 16.90
C PRO A 75 8.75 11.09 17.37
N ARG A 76 7.93 11.35 18.39
CA ARG A 76 6.88 10.42 18.83
C ARG A 76 5.74 10.35 17.81
N ALA A 77 5.24 11.51 17.38
CA ALA A 77 4.19 11.59 16.36
C ALA A 77 4.63 10.94 15.04
N TYR A 78 5.85 11.22 14.59
CA TYR A 78 6.43 10.58 13.40
C TYR A 78 6.43 9.04 13.50
N ARG A 79 6.87 8.48 14.63
CA ARG A 79 6.89 7.02 14.83
C ARG A 79 5.49 6.41 14.81
N ILE A 80 4.53 7.05 15.46
CA ILE A 80 3.13 6.61 15.49
C ILE A 80 2.53 6.65 14.09
N MET A 81 2.70 7.74 13.36
CA MET A 81 2.20 7.88 11.99
C MET A 81 2.82 6.86 11.04
N ARG A 82 4.13 6.63 11.13
CA ARG A 82 4.81 5.62 10.30
C ARG A 82 4.29 4.21 10.58
N ALA A 83 4.17 3.84 11.86
CA ALA A 83 3.66 2.53 12.26
C ALA A 83 2.18 2.36 11.87
N GLY A 84 1.36 3.39 12.13
CA GLY A 84 -0.04 3.43 11.76
C GLY A 84 -0.23 3.30 10.25
N TYR A 85 0.57 4.00 9.44
CA TYR A 85 0.51 3.88 7.99
C TYR A 85 0.85 2.46 7.51
N GLY A 86 1.89 1.83 8.07
CA GLY A 86 2.21 0.43 7.78
C GLY A 86 1.07 -0.53 8.13
N LEU A 87 0.42 -0.32 9.27
CA LEU A 87 -0.76 -1.11 9.67
C LEU A 87 -1.93 -0.90 8.70
N VAL A 88 -2.23 0.34 8.33
CA VAL A 88 -3.34 0.65 7.41
C VAL A 88 -3.06 0.09 6.01
N LEU A 89 -1.80 0.06 5.54
CA LEU A 89 -1.43 -0.62 4.30
C LEU A 89 -1.74 -2.13 4.36
N ALA A 90 -1.38 -2.80 5.46
CA ALA A 90 -1.69 -4.22 5.64
C ALA A 90 -3.20 -4.48 5.68
N VAL A 91 -3.96 -3.61 6.36
CA VAL A 91 -5.42 -3.66 6.38
C VAL A 91 -6.00 -3.43 4.98
N ALA A 92 -5.48 -2.47 4.22
CA ALA A 92 -5.92 -2.21 2.85
C ALA A 92 -5.72 -3.42 1.94
N CYS A 93 -4.57 -4.09 2.02
CA CYS A 93 -4.32 -5.37 1.33
C CYS A 93 -5.36 -6.43 1.73
N ALA A 94 -5.62 -6.61 3.03
CA ALA A 94 -6.60 -7.58 3.50
C ALA A 94 -8.02 -7.28 3.01
N VAL A 95 -8.42 -6.01 3.04
CA VAL A 95 -9.73 -5.56 2.52
C VAL A 95 -9.83 -5.79 1.01
N GLY A 96 -8.77 -5.54 0.25
CA GLY A 96 -8.72 -5.84 -1.18
C GLY A 96 -8.87 -7.34 -1.46
N ALA A 97 -8.18 -8.16 -0.67
CA ALA A 97 -8.29 -9.61 -0.79
C ALA A 97 -9.70 -10.12 -0.48
N MET A 98 -10.30 -9.64 0.62
CA MET A 98 -11.69 -9.96 0.98
C MET A 98 -12.69 -9.52 -0.09
N TRP A 99 -12.49 -8.32 -0.65
CA TRP A 99 -13.33 -7.81 -1.74
C TRP A 99 -13.32 -8.76 -2.94
N SER A 100 -12.13 -9.24 -3.32
CA SER A 100 -11.93 -10.16 -4.45
C SER A 100 -12.56 -11.52 -4.17
N MET A 101 -12.31 -12.10 -2.99
CA MET A 101 -12.91 -13.38 -2.57
C MET A 101 -14.45 -13.34 -2.50
N ALA A 102 -15.04 -12.18 -2.16
CA ALA A 102 -16.48 -12.02 -2.05
C ALA A 102 -17.19 -11.77 -3.40
N ARG A 103 -16.49 -11.19 -4.39
CA ARG A 103 -17.12 -10.71 -5.63
C ARG A 103 -16.64 -11.41 -6.89
N VAL A 104 -15.47 -12.02 -6.88
CA VAL A 104 -14.94 -12.71 -8.06
C VAL A 104 -15.17 -14.20 -7.89
N VAL A 105 -16.12 -14.72 -8.66
CA VAL A 105 -16.35 -16.16 -8.77
C VAL A 105 -15.23 -16.74 -9.63
N SER A 106 -14.46 -17.67 -9.07
CA SER A 106 -13.55 -18.50 -9.86
C SER A 106 -14.39 -19.33 -10.83
N LEU A 107 -14.41 -18.95 -12.11
CA LEU A 107 -14.94 -19.78 -13.20
C LEU A 107 -14.08 -21.03 -13.40
#